data_AF-A0AAU8BQ15-F1
#
_entry.id   AF-A0AAU8BQ15-F1
#
_cell.length_a   1.000
_cell.length_b   1.000
_cell.length_c   1.000
_cell.angle_alpha   90.00
_cell.angle_beta   90.00
_cell.angle_gamma   90.00
#
_symmetry.space_group_name_H-M   'P 1'
#
loop_
_entity.id
_entity.type
_entity.pdbx_description
1 polymer ?
#
loop_
_entity_poly.entity_id
_entity_poly.type
_entity_poly.pdbx_seq_one_letter_code
_entity_poly.pdbx_strand_id
1 'polypeptide(L)' 'MSLSVDTRYGKVIVSTPYYSFILWGEVVSVTLFKPENCPNGYGVCKEFVASRKKKIHTRRFLEEFAKQAAAIF' A
#
# COMPACT_ATOMS: atom_id res chain seq x y z
N MET A 1 -6.36 11.56 6.01
CA MET A 1 -6.07 11.62 4.56
C MET A 1 -5.38 10.33 4.14
N SER A 2 -5.98 9.59 3.23
CA SER A 2 -5.33 8.48 2.51
C SER A 2 -4.38 9.05 1.46
N LEU A 3 -3.15 8.54 1.39
CA LEU A 3 -2.16 8.97 0.39
C LEU A 3 -2.30 8.07 -0.84
N SER A 4 -2.41 8.65 -2.03
CA SER A 4 -2.36 7.89 -3.28
C SER A 4 -1.18 8.37 -4.13
N VAL A 5 -0.39 7.43 -4.63
CA VAL A 5 0.76 7.70 -5.49
C VAL A 5 0.64 6.84 -6.74
N ASP A 6 0.69 7.48 -7.91
CA ASP A 6 0.76 6.79 -9.18
C ASP A 6 2.22 6.37 -9.43
N THR A 7 2.42 5.07 -9.58
CA THR A 7 3.71 4.46 -9.90
C THR A 7 3.67 3.89 -11.31
N ARG A 8 4.84 3.55 -11.87
CA ARG A 8 4.93 2.89 -13.18
C ARG A 8 4.23 1.52 -13.24
N TYR A 9 3.96 0.91 -12.09
CA TYR A 9 3.33 -0.40 -11.98
C TYR A 9 1.83 -0.33 -11.67
N GLY A 10 1.30 0.88 -11.46
CA GLY A 10 -0.08 1.10 -11.04
C GLY A 10 -0.22 2.09 -9.90
N LYS A 11 -1.43 2.21 -9.38
CA LYS A 11 -1.78 3.17 -8.33
C LYS A 11 -1.58 2.53 -6.96
N VAL A 12 -0.74 3.14 -6.14
CA VAL A 12 -0.56 2.72 -4.74
C VAL A 12 -1.40 3.61 -3.84
N ILE A 13 -2.18 3.00 -2.96
CA ILE A 13 -3.01 3.69 -1.97
C ILE A 13 -2.55 3.28 -0.59
N VAL A 14 -2.36 4.27 0.29
CA VAL A 14 -2.06 4.08 1.70
C VAL A 14 -3.27 4.51 2.51
N SER A 15 -3.78 3.61 3.34
CA SER A 15 -4.92 3.89 4.21
C SER A 15 -4.54 4.88 5.31
N THR A 16 -5.57 5.48 5.93
CA THR A 16 -5.38 6.06 7.26
C THR A 16 -4.99 4.95 8.25
N PRO A 17 -4.26 5.28 9.32
CA PRO A 17 -3.99 4.32 10.37
C PRO A 17 -5.30 3.74 10.94
N TYR A 18 -5.30 2.44 11.23
CA TYR A 18 -6.38 1.75 11.92
C TYR A 18 -5.79 0.70 12.86
N TYR A 19 -6.59 0.28 13.83
CA TYR A 19 -6.20 -0.78 14.75
C TYR A 19 -6.40 -2.15 14.09
N SER A 20 -5.33 -2.92 13.93
CA SER A 20 -5.39 -4.30 13.48
C SER A 20 -5.48 -5.22 14.69
N PHE A 21 -6.57 -5.98 14.78
CA PHE A 21 -6.77 -7.01 15.80
C PHE A 21 -5.87 -8.23 15.60
N ILE A 22 -5.34 -8.43 14.39
CA ILE A 22 -4.40 -9.51 14.08
C ILE A 22 -3.01 -9.15 14.62
N LEU A 23 -2.58 -7.92 14.40
CA LEU A 23 -1.26 -7.43 14.81
C LEU A 23 -1.28 -6.76 16.18
N TRP A 24 -2.44 -6.71 16.85
CA TRP A 24 -2.67 -6.07 18.15
C TRP A 24 -2.07 -4.67 18.26
N GLY A 25 -2.23 -3.87 17.22
CA GLY A 25 -1.58 -2.58 17.12
C GLY A 25 -2.08 -1.71 15.98
N GLU A 26 -1.63 -0.45 15.99
CA GLU A 26 -1.97 0.50 14.94
C GLU A 26 -1.13 0.21 13.68
N VAL A 27 -1.82 0.05 12.56
CA VAL A 27 -1.22 -0.28 11.25
C VAL A 27 -1.74 0.67 10.18
N VAL A 28 -1.02 0.71 9.07
CA VAL A 28 -1.48 1.29 7.81
C VAL A 28 -1.47 0.19 6.75
N SER A 29 -2.49 0.18 5.92
CA SER A 29 -2.55 -0.70 4.75
C SER A 29 -1.97 0.01 3.55
N VAL A 30 -1.11 -0.68 2.80
CA VAL A 30 -0.57 -0.23 1.51
C VAL A 30 -1.07 -1.20 0.46
N THR A 31 -1.79 -0.67 -0.53
CA THR A 31 -2.42 -1.46 -1.59
C THR A 31 -1.95 -0.99 -2.95
N LEU A 32 -1.46 -1.90 -3.79
CA LEU A 32 -1.19 -1.65 -5.20
C LEU A 32 -2.38 -2.10 -6.04
N PHE A 33 -2.91 -1.20 -6.84
CA PHE A 33 -3.87 -1.48 -7.90
C PHE A 33 -3.18 -1.39 -9.25
N LYS A 34 -3.10 -2.51 -9.97
CA LYS A 34 -2.61 -2.50 -11.35
C LYS A 34 -3.64 -1.84 -12.27
N PRO A 35 -3.21 -1.14 -13.34
CA PRO A 35 -4.12 -0.50 -14.30
C PRO A 35 -5.10 -1.51 -14.91
N GLU A 36 -4.61 -2.72 -15.18
CA GLU A 36 -5.36 -3.84 -15.77
C GLU A 36 -6.48 -4.35 -14.85
N ASN A 37 -6.30 -4.24 -13.53
CA ASN A 37 -7.22 -4.76 -12.52
C ASN A 37 -8.06 -3.69 -11.83
N CYS A 38 -7.79 -2.40 -12.10
CA CYS A 38 -8.59 -1.28 -11.62
C CYS A 38 -10.11 -1.44 -11.84
N PRO A 39 -10.62 -1.96 -12.98
CA PRO A 39 -12.06 -2.11 -13.18
C PRO A 39 -12.67 -3.19 -12.27
N ASN A 40 -11.89 -4.20 -11.90
CA ASN A 40 -12.35 -5.35 -11.11
C ASN A 40 -12.07 -5.18 -9.60
N GLY A 41 -11.39 -4.10 -9.19
CA GLY A 41 -11.10 -3.80 -7.79
C GLY A 41 -10.05 -4.72 -7.12
N TYR A 42 -9.35 -5.55 -7.89
CA TYR A 42 -8.31 -6.44 -7.35
C TYR A 42 -6.97 -5.71 -7.22
N GLY A 43 -6.35 -5.85 -6.06
CA GLY A 43 -5.05 -5.28 -5.76
C GLY A 43 -4.28 -6.09 -4.73
N VAL A 44 -2.97 -5.89 -4.68
CA VAL A 44 -2.11 -6.54 -3.68
C VAL A 44 -2.03 -5.62 -2.46
N CYS A 45 -2.52 -6.12 -1.33
CA CYS A 45 -2.60 -5.38 -0.08
C CYS A 45 -1.60 -5.94 0.95
N LYS A 46 -0.94 -5.06 1.71
CA LYS A 46 -0.10 -5.45 2.84
C LYS A 46 -0.19 -4.44 3.98
N GLU A 47 -0.31 -4.95 5.19
CA GLU A 47 -0.32 -4.13 6.42
C GLU A 47 1.10 -3.88 6.92
N PHE A 48 1.32 -2.66 7.43
CA PHE A 48 2.58 -2.23 8.04
C PHE A 48 2.31 -1.47 9.33
N VAL A 49 3.16 -1.67 10.35
CA VAL A 49 3.00 -1.00 11.64
C VAL A 49 3.09 0.53 11.49
N ALA A 50 2.11 1.25 12.05
CA ALA A 50 1.96 2.70 11.90
C ALA A 50 3.12 3.49 12.54
N SER A 51 3.85 2.93 13.49
CA SER A 51 5.08 3.54 14.03
C SER A 51 6.13 3.83 12.94
N ARG A 52 6.07 3.12 11.80
CA ARG A 52 6.93 3.34 10.62
C ARG A 52 6.30 4.26 9.57
N LYS A 53 5.19 4.95 9.88
CA LYS A 53 4.41 5.76 8.94
C LYS A 53 5.27 6.72 8.11
N LYS A 54 6.22 7.43 8.74
CA LYS A 54 7.13 8.35 8.02
C LYS A 54 7.93 7.66 6.92
N LYS A 55 8.40 6.42 7.15
CA LYS A 55 9.14 5.63 6.17
C LYS A 55 8.22 5.06 5.08
N ILE A 56 7.01 4.66 5.47
CA ILE A 56 6.01 4.09 4.55
C ILE A 56 5.51 5.12 3.55
N HIS A 57 5.39 6.38 3.96
CA HIS A 57 4.90 7.47 3.09
C HIS A 57 5.98 8.01 2.14
N THR A 58 7.22 7.52 2.22
CA THR A 58 8.28 7.94 1.31
C THR A 58 8.03 7.34 -0.07
N ARG A 59 8.15 8.16 -1.12
CA ARG A 59 8.00 7.73 -2.52
C ARG A 59 8.83 6.49 -2.86
N ARG A 60 10.09 6.44 -2.41
CA ARG A 60 10.98 5.29 -2.60
C ARG A 60 10.39 3.99 -2.05
N PHE A 61 9.81 4.03 -0.85
CA PHE A 61 9.18 2.85 -0.25
C PHE A 61 7.97 2.39 -1.06
N LEU A 62 7.13 3.32 -1.50
CA LEU A 62 5.94 3.01 -2.31
C LEU A 62 6.31 2.48 -3.69
N GLU A 63 7.37 2.99 -4.31
CA GLU A 63 7.89 2.47 -5.58
C GLU A 63 8.51 1.07 -5.42
N GLU A 64 9.27 0.82 -4.35
CA GLU A 64 9.81 -0.51 -4.04
C GLU A 64 8.68 -1.52 -3.74
N PHE A 65 7.66 -1.12 -2.98
CA PHE A 65 6.47 -1.92 -2.72
C PHE A 65 5.72 -2.22 -4.02
N ALA A 66 5.47 -1.21 -4.86
CA ALA A 66 4.80 -1.38 -6.14
C ALA A 66 5.54 -2.36 -7.05
N LYS A 67 6.88 -2.26 -7.11
CA LYS A 67 7.72 -3.19 -7.88
C LYS A 67 7.60 -4.63 -7.37
N GLN A 68 7.66 -4.84 -6.05
CA GLN A 68 7.54 -6.17 -5.46
C GLN A 68 6.15 -6.76 -5.65
N ALA A 69 5.10 -5.96 -5.39
CA ALA A 69 3.72 -6.37 -5.54
C ALA A 69 3.37 -6.71 -7.01
N ALA A 70 3.91 -5.97 -7.97
CA ALA A 70 3.73 -6.24 -9.41
C ALA A 70 4.57 -7.41 -9.96
N ALA A 71 5.41 -8.05 -9.14
CA ALA A 71 6.14 -9.27 -9.51
C ALA A 71 5.43 -10.53 -8.99
N ILE A 72 4.65 -10.41 -7.92
CA ILE A 72 3.85 -11.50 -7.34
C ILE A 72 2.55 -11.70 -8.13
N PHE A 73 2.02 -10.59 -8.63
CA PHE A 73 0.81 -10.49 -9.41
C PHE A 73 1.15 -9.83 -10.72
#